data_AF-A0A2E7XC55-F1
#
_entry.id   AF-A0A2E7XC55-F1
#
_cell.length_a   1.000
_cell.length_b   1.000
_cell.length_c   1.000
_cell.angle_alpha   90.00
_cell.angle_beta   90.00
_cell.angle_gamma   90.00
#
_symmetry.space_group_name_H-M   'P 1'
#
loop_
_entity.id
_entity.type
_entity.pdbx_description
1 polymer ?
#
loop_
_entity_poly.entity_id
_entity_poly.type
_entity_poly.pdbx_seq_one_letter_code
_entity_poly.pdbx_strand_id
1 'polypeptide(L)' 'MPTSAADDAGILDDDLLVSYTDQQMFNWNDLQNASTEGTRDELVDVIMLGENSHLAMTIPRGPLGVRLILTHIDPDAM' A
#
# COMPACT_ATOMS: atom_id res chain seq x y z
N MET A 1 12.10 3.65 17.83
CA MET A 1 12.02 2.35 17.12
C MET A 1 12.09 2.65 15.64
N PRO A 2 12.64 1.80 14.75
CA PRO A 2 12.50 2.08 13.32
C PRO A 2 11.00 1.98 13.00
N THR A 3 10.37 3.13 12.84
CA THR A 3 9.02 3.22 12.29
C THR A 3 9.14 2.83 10.82
N SER A 4 8.27 1.93 10.37
CA SER A 4 8.25 1.53 8.97
C SER A 4 7.64 2.66 8.13
N ALA A 5 7.84 2.66 6.81
CA ALA A 5 7.18 3.66 5.96
C ALA A 5 5.64 3.59 6.09
N ALA A 6 5.10 2.39 6.35
CA ALA A 6 3.68 2.19 6.65
C ALA A 6 3.25 2.79 7.98
N ASP A 7 4.06 2.61 9.03
CA ASP A 7 3.80 3.15 10.37
C ASP A 7 3.85 4.69 10.37
N ASP A 8 4.85 5.28 9.69
CA ASP A 8 4.96 6.73 9.50
C ASP A 8 3.78 7.31 8.71
N ALA A 9 3.22 6.52 7.79
CA ALA A 9 2.07 6.91 7.00
C ALA A 9 0.73 6.70 7.73
N GLY A 10 0.75 6.06 8.91
CA GLY A 10 -0.46 5.78 9.70
C GLY A 10 -1.31 4.63 9.15
N ILE A 11 -0.69 3.72 8.38
CA ILE A 11 -1.32 2.48 7.91
C ILE A 11 -1.55 1.59 9.13
N LEU A 12 -2.78 1.12 9.29
CA LEU A 12 -3.19 0.26 10.38
C LEU A 12 -3.26 -1.20 9.93
N ASP A 13 -3.30 -2.09 10.92
CA ASP A 13 -3.68 -3.49 10.67
C ASP A 13 -5.08 -3.52 10.03
N ASP A 14 -5.29 -4.48 9.13
CA ASP A 14 -6.51 -4.68 8.32
C ASP A 14 -6.79 -3.65 7.20
N ASP A 15 -5.95 -2.62 7.03
CA ASP A 15 -6.00 -1.76 5.85
C ASP A 15 -5.66 -2.55 4.58
N LEU A 16 -6.52 -2.44 3.56
CA LEU A 16 -6.28 -3.05 2.26
C LEU A 16 -5.54 -2.11 1.33
N LEU A 17 -4.43 -2.58 0.75
CA LEU A 17 -3.79 -1.90 -0.36
C LEU A 17 -4.60 -2.08 -1.65
N VAL A 18 -5.06 -0.98 -2.26
CA VAL A 18 -5.85 -0.99 -3.50
C VAL A 18 -5.02 -0.62 -4.71
N SER A 19 -4.21 0.44 -4.61
CA SER A 19 -3.36 0.88 -5.72
C SER A 19 -2.03 1.46 -5.25
N TYR A 20 -1.05 1.38 -6.13
CA TYR A 20 0.29 1.91 -5.95
C TYR A 20 0.72 2.59 -7.25
N THR A 21 1.05 3.88 -7.22
CA THR A 21 1.45 4.69 -8.40
C THR A 21 0.45 4.53 -9.57
N ASP A 22 -0.84 4.80 -9.31
CA ASP A 22 -1.95 4.65 -10.26
C ASP A 22 -2.19 3.24 -10.82
N GLN A 23 -1.45 2.22 -10.36
CA GLN A 23 -1.63 0.84 -10.75
C GLN A 23 -2.42 0.10 -9.68
N GLN A 24 -3.51 -0.57 -10.07
CA GLN A 24 -4.26 -1.45 -9.17
C GLN A 24 -3.43 -2.66 -8.78
N MET A 25 -3.36 -2.94 -7.49
CA MET A 25 -2.58 -4.04 -6.93
C MET A 25 -3.47 -5.26 -6.73
N PHE A 26 -3.30 -6.27 -7.57
CA PHE A 26 -4.07 -7.52 -7.48
C PHE A 26 -3.29 -8.66 -6.84
N ASN A 27 -1.96 -8.57 -6.84
CA ASN A 27 -1.10 -9.60 -6.26
C ASN A 27 0.17 -9.01 -5.65
N TRP A 28 0.85 -9.83 -4.85
CA TRP A 28 2.08 -9.45 -4.15
C TRP A 28 3.26 -9.13 -5.09
N ASN A 29 3.39 -9.86 -6.21
CA ASN A 29 4.49 -9.64 -7.15
C ASN A 29 4.37 -8.27 -7.83
N ASP A 30 3.17 -7.85 -8.18
CA ASP A 30 2.92 -6.53 -8.80
C ASP A 30 3.39 -5.42 -7.86
N LEU A 31 3.03 -5.52 -6.57
CA LEU A 31 3.44 -4.57 -5.56
C LEU A 31 4.95 -4.59 -5.32
N GLN A 32 5.54 -5.78 -5.21
CA GLN A 32 6.98 -5.91 -4.99
C GLN A 32 7.76 -5.28 -6.16
N ASN A 33 7.36 -5.56 -7.40
CA ASN A 33 7.95 -4.94 -8.59
C ASN A 33 7.75 -3.42 -8.56
N ALA A 34 6.53 -2.93 -8.36
CA ALA A 34 6.24 -1.49 -8.32
C ALA A 34 6.99 -0.75 -7.20
N SER A 35 7.25 -1.40 -6.06
CA SER A 35 8.01 -0.83 -4.94
C SER A 35 9.52 -0.79 -5.17
N THR A 36 10.04 -1.55 -6.14
CA THR A 36 11.48 -1.69 -6.43
C THR A 36 11.88 -1.06 -7.76
N GLU A 37 10.94 -0.92 -8.70
CA GLU A 37 11.11 -0.22 -9.96
C GLU A 37 10.89 1.27 -9.74
N GLY A 38 11.90 2.10 -10.01
CA GLY A 38 11.78 3.55 -9.82
C GLY A 38 13.11 4.22 -9.51
N THR A 39 13.02 5.47 -9.05
CA THR A 39 14.17 6.26 -8.63
C THR A 39 14.27 6.34 -7.11
N ARG A 40 15.50 6.43 -6.61
CA ARG A 40 15.75 6.66 -5.18
C ARG A 40 15.11 7.99 -4.79
N ASP A 41 14.45 8.02 -3.63
CA ASP A 41 13.74 9.18 -3.06
C ASP A 41 12.48 9.62 -3.82
N GLU A 42 12.00 8.79 -4.76
CA GLU A 42 10.72 8.99 -5.42
C GLU A 42 9.57 8.89 -4.39
N LEU A 43 8.61 9.78 -4.48
CA LEU A 43 7.37 9.71 -3.72
C LEU A 43 6.29 9.04 -4.58
N VAL A 44 5.56 8.12 -3.99
CA VAL A 44 4.51 7.35 -4.65
C VAL A 44 3.18 7.57 -3.97
N ASP A 45 2.14 7.65 -4.79
CA ASP A 45 0.77 7.68 -4.30
C ASP A 45 0.28 6.26 -4.07
N VAL A 46 -0.28 6.05 -2.89
CA VAL A 46 -0.83 4.79 -2.44
C VAL A 46 -2.26 5.03 -2.01
N ILE A 47 -3.16 4.20 -2.53
CA ILE A 47 -4.56 4.19 -2.11
C ILE A 47 -4.78 2.92 -1.30
N MET A 48 -5.24 3.12 -0.08
CA MET A 48 -5.69 2.06 0.80
C MET A 48 -7.17 2.18 1.07
N LEU A 49 -7.78 1.05 1.41
CA LEU A 49 -9.13 0.95 1.88
C LEU A 49 -9.07 0.54 3.36
N GLY A 50 -9.34 1.51 4.23
CA GLY A 50 -9.60 1.23 5.64
C GLY A 50 -11.08 0.92 5.87
N GLU A 51 -11.43 0.59 7.12
CA GLU A 51 -12.78 0.11 7.50
C GLU A 51 -13.94 0.97 6.99
N ASN A 52 -13.76 2.29 6.89
CA ASN A 52 -14.82 3.23 6.51
C ASN A 52 -14.41 4.28 5.48
N SER A 53 -13.21 4.19 4.89
CA SER A 53 -12.71 5.23 3.99
C SER A 53 -11.57 4.79 3.07
N HIS A 54 -11.50 5.44 1.91
CA HIS A 54 -10.30 5.41 1.07
C HIS A 54 -9.26 6.37 1.67
N LEU A 55 -8.09 5.83 2.01
CA LEU A 55 -6.93 6.57 2.47
C LEU A 55 -6.01 6.78 1.26
N ALA A 56 -5.83 8.02 0.85
CA ALA A 56 -4.85 8.39 -0.17
C ALA A 56 -3.64 9.01 0.53
N MET A 57 -2.46 8.44 0.31
CA MET A 57 -1.22 8.86 0.95
C MET A 57 -0.05 8.85 -0.01
N THR A 58 0.89 9.75 0.23
CA THR A 58 2.13 9.85 -0.53
C THR A 58 3.27 9.40 0.36
N ILE A 59 3.97 8.33 -0.02
CA ILE A 59 5.05 7.73 0.78
C ILE A 59 6.33 7.59 -0.06
N PRO A 60 7.52 7.50 0.56
CA PRO A 60 8.75 7.18 -0.16
C PRO A 60 8.65 5.80 -0.83
N ARG A 61 9.08 5.72 -2.09
CA ARG A 61 9.21 4.46 -2.81
C ARG A 61 10.23 3.56 -2.13
N GLY A 62 9.91 2.28 -2.09
CA GLY A 62 10.72 1.26 -1.45
C GLY A 62 9.88 0.28 -0.64
N PRO A 63 10.53 -0.61 0.13
CA PRO A 63 9.82 -1.55 0.97
C PRO A 63 9.03 -0.82 2.05
N LEU A 64 7.73 -1.11 2.14
CA LEU A 64 6.83 -0.51 3.14
C LEU A 64 7.21 -0.84 4.59
N GLY A 65 7.99 -1.92 4.79
CA GLY A 65 8.44 -2.37 6.10
C GLY A 65 7.37 -3.11 6.92
N VAL A 66 6.26 -3.50 6.28
CA VAL A 66 5.18 -4.31 6.84
C VAL A 66 4.95 -5.56 6.01
N ARG A 67 4.33 -6.57 6.61
CA ARG A 67 3.96 -7.80 5.92
C ARG A 67 2.53 -7.67 5.40
N LEU A 68 2.37 -7.71 4.09
CA LEU A 68 1.05 -7.77 3.48
C LEU A 68 0.61 -9.23 3.32
N ILE A 69 -0.69 -9.45 3.45
CA ILE A 69 -1.35 -10.72 3.16
C ILE A 69 -2.37 -10.50 2.03
N LEU A 70 -2.47 -11.48 1.14
CA LEU A 70 -3.52 -11.45 0.12
C LEU A 70 -4.86 -11.71 0.80
N THR A 71 -5.80 -10.80 0.57
CA THR A 71 -7.19 -10.94 1.00
C THR A 71 -8.11 -10.68 -0.17
N HIS A 72 -9.29 -11.29 -0.15
CA HIS A 72 -10.31 -11.12 -1.17
C HIS A 72 -11.53 -10.46 -0.53
N ILE A 73 -11.90 -9.29 -1.04
CA ILE A 73 -13.15 -8.64 -0.68
C ILE A 73 -14.18 -9.01 -1.74
N ASP A 74 -15.32 -9.50 -1.28
CA ASP A 74 -16.48 -9.68 -2.14
C ASP A 74 -17.03 -8.29 -2.54
N PRO A 75 -17.12 -7.95 -3.83
CA PRO A 75 -17.64 -6.65 -4.26
C PRO A 75 -19.08 -6.39 -3.82
N ASP A 76 -19.86 -7.42 -3.48
CA ASP A 76 -21.23 -7.28 -2.98
C ASP A 76 -21.29 -7.02 -1.45
N ALA A 77 -20.14 -7.01 -0.76
CA ALA A 77 -20.04 -6.71 0.67
C ALA A 77 -19.77 -5.21 0.98
N MET A 78 -19.69 -4.36 -0.05
CA MET A 78 -19.48 -2.90 0.06
C MET A 78 -20.77 -2.10 -0.12
#